data_AF-A0A821QAW7-F1
#
_entry.id   AF-A0A821QAW7-F1
#
_cell.length_a   1.000
_cell.length_b   1.000
_cell.length_c   1.000
_cell.angle_alpha   90.00
_cell.angle_beta   90.00
_cell.angle_gamma   90.00
#
_symmetry.space_group_name_H-M   'P 1'
#
loop_
_entity.id
_entity.type
_entity.pdbx_description
1 polymer ?
#
loop_
_entity_poly.entity_id
_entity_poly.type
_entity_poly.pdbx_seq_one_letter_code
_entity_poly.pdbx_strand_id
1 'polypeptide(L)'
;MRWLLVSHDENSILKQCGDILEVAGQIVLYNCHHGKPSIQEIKEKINNDKPDRIIIIINEKNSSKLIDTINDHLLIPLYVAQATTTSYSPIPVLLLTCISNDNNLNIIQNATDQLINIYSHIVNAKLLTPVNDEDINENYFESLWTTNPEEFHHITVLSDILPILLALIHDGKVNGQINICNKGTISLKYFKTIYSNEIKQENILPQSVPIDDITDKFEQWNKQMISPETRQLYQASFLLPNVLKSIEQILQQQKIHMNRNTSKILLVTGGCGFIGSTFINHWIETYPNDKIINIDRLDPVANMKNISNPNSPNYTFILADINNKDIVLHLFNQYNITHIVHFAVQAHLDSSFGNSITFTESNVYGTHSVLEASRIYGKIQKFIHISTDEVYGETPSGSNQEICLLNPLNPYAATIAAAEFLVKSYGESFKLQYCIIRLCNVYGPRQHFEKVIPTFINTLLHGEKIKIHGDGKQIRHFIYVDDVIHAIEIILNKGKTKMIYNIGTKNELNVLDIAKYILEKLQLNKNLDDVIIYVKPRSFSEKRYCTTISGLVKSLGWKEEISFDQGLEKTIEWLQLNPDYWTK
;
A
#
# COMPACT_ATOMS: atom_id res chain seq x y z
N MET A 1 9.96 1.62 -11.67
CA MET A 1 10.41 2.62 -12.67
C MET A 1 11.54 3.39 -12.03
N ARG A 2 12.74 3.35 -12.63
CA ARG A 2 13.93 4.03 -12.14
C ARG A 2 13.99 5.44 -12.72
N TRP A 3 14.02 6.43 -11.84
CA TRP A 3 14.12 7.83 -12.21
C TRP A 3 15.53 8.34 -11.89
N LEU A 4 16.16 9.00 -12.85
CA LEU A 4 17.36 9.79 -12.62
C LEU A 4 16.97 11.27 -12.53
N LEU A 5 17.22 11.87 -11.37
CA LEU A 5 17.01 13.30 -11.14
C LEU A 5 18.35 14.02 -11.16
N VAL A 6 18.48 15.00 -12.05
CA VAL A 6 19.69 15.83 -12.20
C VAL A 6 19.36 17.28 -11.87
N SER A 7 20.07 17.86 -10.91
CA SER A 7 19.92 19.27 -10.52
C SER A 7 21.27 19.90 -10.15
N HIS A 8 21.37 21.21 -10.35
CA HIS A 8 22.51 22.07 -9.98
C HIS A 8 22.29 22.85 -8.68
N ASP A 9 21.15 22.66 -7.99
CA ASP A 9 20.70 23.48 -6.86
C ASP A 9 20.80 22.76 -5.50
N GLU A 10 20.78 23.54 -4.40
CA GLU A 10 20.94 23.08 -3.01
C GLU A 10 19.85 22.09 -2.55
N ASN A 11 20.19 21.35 -1.49
CA ASN A 11 19.52 20.15 -0.96
C ASN A 11 17.99 20.17 -0.85
N SER A 12 17.33 21.33 -0.77
CA SER A 12 15.90 21.43 -0.47
C SER A 12 15.00 20.98 -1.63
N ILE A 13 15.28 21.40 -2.87
CA ILE A 13 14.47 21.04 -4.06
C ILE A 13 14.65 19.56 -4.38
N LEU A 14 15.88 19.06 -4.29
CA LEU A 14 16.20 17.65 -4.48
C LEU A 14 15.56 16.77 -3.40
N LYS A 15 15.48 17.25 -2.16
CA LYS A 15 14.80 16.55 -1.07
C LYS A 15 13.29 16.52 -1.29
N GLN A 16 12.65 17.64 -1.60
CA GLN A 16 11.20 17.68 -1.88
C GLN A 16 10.81 16.86 -3.12
N CYS A 17 11.55 17.00 -4.23
CA CYS A 17 11.31 16.19 -5.42
C CYS A 17 11.64 14.72 -5.17
N GLY A 18 12.69 14.45 -4.40
CA GLY A 18 13.05 13.12 -3.91
C GLY A 18 11.90 12.50 -3.14
N ASP A 19 11.37 13.18 -2.12
CA ASP A 19 10.25 12.70 -1.31
C ASP A 19 9.00 12.41 -2.16
N ILE A 20 8.69 13.27 -3.14
CA ILE A 20 7.56 13.08 -4.07
C ILE A 20 7.79 11.89 -5.01
N LEU A 21 9.01 11.72 -5.53
CA LEU A 21 9.37 10.66 -6.48
C LEU A 21 9.63 9.31 -5.78
N GLU A 22 9.98 9.30 -4.49
CA GLU A 22 10.26 8.09 -3.70
C GLU A 22 8.95 7.34 -3.45
N VAL A 23 7.85 8.09 -3.40
CA VAL A 23 6.47 7.59 -3.44
C VAL A 23 6.12 6.97 -4.81
N ALA A 24 6.84 7.32 -5.89
CA ALA A 24 6.57 6.88 -7.27
C ALA A 24 7.52 5.79 -7.82
N GLY A 25 8.63 5.46 -7.13
CA GLY A 25 9.57 4.40 -7.55
C GLY A 25 10.96 4.48 -6.90
N GLN A 26 11.91 3.63 -7.34
CA GLN A 26 13.32 3.73 -6.94
C GLN A 26 13.97 4.93 -7.64
N ILE A 27 14.46 5.91 -6.87
CA ILE A 27 15.16 7.09 -7.39
C ILE A 27 16.66 6.92 -7.22
N VAL A 28 17.41 7.32 -8.25
CA VAL A 28 18.82 7.66 -8.08
C VAL A 28 18.91 9.18 -8.09
N LEU A 29 19.13 9.76 -6.91
CA LEU A 29 19.36 11.19 -6.76
C LEU A 29 20.80 11.50 -7.14
N TYR A 30 21.01 12.38 -8.12
CA TYR A 30 22.33 12.90 -8.45
C TYR A 30 22.36 14.40 -8.15
N ASN A 31 22.91 14.74 -6.98
CA ASN A 31 23.12 16.10 -6.54
C ASN A 31 24.54 16.55 -6.91
N CYS A 32 24.66 17.61 -7.69
CA CYS A 32 25.94 18.18 -8.10
C CYS A 32 26.48 19.11 -7.01
N HIS A 33 26.80 18.58 -5.83
CA HIS A 33 27.33 19.39 -4.73
C HIS A 33 28.76 19.89 -5.02
N HIS A 34 28.95 21.21 -4.92
CA HIS A 34 30.22 21.93 -4.93
C HIS A 34 31.18 21.76 -6.13
N GLY A 35 30.72 21.20 -7.24
CA GLY A 35 31.53 21.08 -8.46
C GLY A 35 30.68 20.97 -9.71
N LYS A 36 31.24 21.40 -10.85
CA LYS A 36 30.66 21.10 -12.17
C LYS A 36 30.60 19.57 -12.31
N PRO A 37 29.42 18.93 -12.45
CA PRO A 37 29.39 17.54 -12.85
C PRO A 37 29.98 17.48 -14.26
N SER A 38 30.96 16.62 -14.47
CA SER A 38 31.42 16.36 -15.83
C SER A 38 30.34 15.54 -16.54
N ILE A 39 30.13 15.80 -17.84
CA ILE A 39 29.21 15.01 -18.67
C ILE A 39 29.52 13.51 -18.61
N GLN A 40 30.79 13.17 -18.35
CA GLN A 40 31.24 11.80 -18.18
C GLN A 40 30.64 11.13 -16.94
N GLU A 41 30.48 11.86 -15.84
CA GLU A 41 29.83 11.35 -14.62
C GLU A 41 28.32 11.12 -14.85
N ILE A 42 27.64 12.02 -15.55
CA ILE A 42 26.22 11.83 -15.89
C ILE A 42 26.05 10.63 -16.82
N LYS A 43 26.94 10.46 -17.82
CA LYS A 43 26.95 9.29 -18.72
C LYS A 43 27.23 7.99 -17.99
N GLU A 44 28.21 7.98 -17.09
CA GLU A 44 28.49 6.82 -16.24
C GLU A 44 27.29 6.48 -15.36
N LYS A 45 26.61 7.49 -14.81
CA LYS A 45 25.40 7.29 -13.99
C LYS A 45 24.25 6.71 -14.80
N ILE A 46 23.98 7.24 -16.00
CA ILE A 46 22.96 6.69 -16.91
C ILE A 46 23.31 5.26 -17.32
N ASN A 47 24.58 4.96 -17.64
CA ASN A 47 25.02 3.63 -18.05
C ASN A 47 24.98 2.61 -16.91
N ASN A 48 25.35 3.03 -15.70
CA ASN A 48 25.38 2.17 -14.51
C ASN A 48 23.96 1.92 -13.98
N ASP A 49 23.17 2.98 -13.85
CA ASP A 49 21.87 2.91 -13.18
C ASP A 49 20.72 2.58 -14.15
N LYS A 50 20.94 2.70 -15.46
CA LYS A 50 20.00 2.40 -16.55
C LYS A 50 18.57 2.87 -16.22
N PRO A 51 18.36 4.19 -16.03
CA PRO A 51 17.07 4.71 -15.62
C PRO A 51 16.03 4.51 -16.73
N ASP A 52 14.78 4.27 -16.32
CA ASP A 52 13.65 4.17 -17.25
C ASP A 52 13.23 5.56 -17.73
N ARG A 53 13.55 6.63 -16.96
CA ARG A 53 13.17 8.04 -17.19
C ARG A 53 14.15 9.01 -16.55
N ILE A 54 14.24 10.22 -17.12
CA ILE A 54 15.16 11.27 -16.66
C ILE A 54 14.39 12.58 -16.39
N ILE A 55 14.67 13.22 -15.26
CA ILE A 55 14.20 14.57 -14.92
C ILE A 55 15.41 15.47 -14.79
N ILE A 56 15.40 16.58 -15.53
CA ILE A 56 16.45 17.60 -15.47
C ILE A 56 15.83 18.89 -14.96
N ILE A 57 16.36 19.41 -13.85
CA ILE A 57 15.96 20.69 -13.27
C ILE A 57 16.99 21.76 -13.64
N ILE A 58 16.54 22.80 -14.33
CA ILE A 58 17.36 23.95 -14.74
C ILE A 58 16.86 25.21 -14.00
N ASN A 59 17.74 25.78 -13.19
CA ASN A 59 17.54 27.08 -12.54
C ASN A 59 18.38 28.16 -13.25
N GLU A 60 17.88 29.39 -13.32
CA GLU A 60 18.51 30.56 -13.96
C GLU A 60 19.95 30.79 -13.54
N LYS A 61 20.26 30.52 -12.26
CA LYS A 61 21.58 30.74 -11.63
C LYS A 61 22.75 30.07 -12.37
N ASN A 62 22.50 28.99 -13.11
CA ASN A 62 23.51 28.20 -13.84
C ASN A 62 23.11 27.84 -15.29
N SER A 63 22.10 28.53 -15.82
CA SER A 63 21.46 28.21 -17.11
C SER A 63 22.45 28.17 -18.28
N SER A 64 23.30 29.18 -18.47
CA SER A 64 24.24 29.23 -19.61
C SER A 64 25.23 28.06 -19.65
N LYS A 65 25.84 27.70 -18.51
CA LYS A 65 26.85 26.62 -18.45
C LYS A 65 26.25 25.23 -18.66
N LEU A 66 25.07 24.96 -18.11
CA LEU A 66 24.38 23.68 -18.32
C LEU A 66 23.84 23.61 -19.77
N ILE A 67 23.36 24.73 -20.32
CA ILE A 67 22.91 24.83 -21.70
C ILE A 67 24.07 24.61 -22.69
N ASP A 68 25.25 25.19 -22.47
CA ASP A 68 26.45 24.93 -23.28
C ASP A 68 26.87 23.44 -23.20
N THR A 69 26.81 22.86 -22.00
CA THR A 69 27.10 21.44 -21.74
C THR A 69 26.11 20.51 -22.45
N ILE A 70 24.83 20.88 -22.52
CA ILE A 70 23.77 20.15 -23.20
C ILE A 70 23.89 20.34 -24.73
N ASN A 71 24.14 21.55 -25.21
CA ASN A 71 24.24 21.88 -26.63
C ASN A 71 25.51 21.30 -27.28
N ASP A 72 26.66 21.29 -26.61
CA ASP A 72 27.90 20.82 -27.23
C ASP A 72 27.98 19.28 -27.33
N HIS A 73 27.36 18.52 -26.40
CA HIS A 73 27.73 17.11 -26.20
C HIS A 73 26.60 16.13 -25.81
N LEU A 74 25.36 16.58 -25.63
CA LEU A 74 24.15 15.72 -25.67
C LEU A 74 23.63 15.53 -27.12
N LEU A 75 24.28 16.19 -28.09
CA LEU A 75 24.00 16.15 -29.52
C LEU A 75 24.75 15.04 -30.31
N ILE A 76 25.37 14.05 -29.65
CA ILE A 76 25.88 12.84 -30.32
C ILE A 76 25.11 11.63 -29.78
N PRO A 77 24.54 10.79 -30.67
CA PRO A 77 23.45 9.91 -30.33
C PRO A 77 23.92 8.76 -29.43
N LEU A 78 22.94 7.99 -28.95
CA LEU A 78 23.06 6.64 -28.39
C LEU A 78 23.66 5.65 -29.44
N TYR A 79 24.81 6.00 -30.03
CA TYR A 79 25.39 5.46 -31.26
C TYR A 79 26.89 5.15 -31.06
N VAL A 80 27.25 4.56 -29.92
CA VAL A 80 28.41 3.66 -29.83
C VAL A 80 28.02 2.44 -28.99
N ALA A 81 26.96 1.76 -29.44
CA ALA A 81 26.74 0.34 -29.17
C ALA A 81 26.23 -0.31 -30.47
N GLN A 82 26.95 -0.10 -31.57
CA GLN A 82 26.79 -0.95 -32.75
C GLN A 82 27.65 -2.19 -32.59
N ALA A 83 27.09 -3.14 -31.84
CA ALA A 83 27.24 -4.60 -31.93
C ALA A 83 26.47 -5.13 -30.70
N THR A 84 25.21 -5.54 -30.75
CA THR A 84 24.46 -6.26 -31.78
C THR A 84 22.97 -6.22 -31.36
N THR A 85 22.08 -5.90 -32.30
CA THR A 85 20.64 -6.27 -32.34
C THR A 85 19.83 -6.24 -31.03
N THR A 86 19.12 -5.13 -30.76
CA THR A 86 17.68 -5.08 -30.37
C THR A 86 17.23 -3.62 -30.27
N SER A 87 16.07 -3.32 -30.84
CA SER A 87 15.42 -2.00 -30.86
C SER A 87 15.15 -1.45 -29.44
N TYR A 88 15.81 -0.36 -29.06
CA TYR A 88 15.47 0.41 -27.85
C TYR A 88 14.65 1.65 -28.20
N SER A 89 13.48 1.79 -27.57
CA SER A 89 12.68 3.02 -27.57
C SER A 89 13.44 4.13 -26.82
N PRO A 90 13.42 5.39 -27.29
CA PRO A 90 14.06 6.50 -26.56
C PRO A 90 13.43 6.71 -25.17
N ILE A 91 14.28 7.04 -24.19
CA ILE A 91 13.91 7.27 -22.78
C ILE A 91 13.11 8.59 -22.67
N PRO A 92 11.93 8.63 -22.01
CA PRO A 92 11.19 9.88 -21.79
C PRO A 92 11.94 10.86 -20.87
N VAL A 93 11.90 12.17 -21.21
CA VAL A 93 12.60 13.23 -20.46
C VAL A 93 11.64 14.36 -20.02
N LEU A 94 11.68 14.73 -18.73
CA LEU A 94 11.07 15.95 -18.20
C LEU A 94 12.13 17.05 -18.10
N LEU A 95 11.86 18.20 -18.72
CA LEU A 95 12.66 19.40 -18.52
C LEU A 95 11.88 20.39 -17.66
N LEU A 96 12.41 20.73 -16.49
CA LEU A 96 11.85 21.74 -15.60
C LEU A 96 12.72 22.99 -15.70
N THR A 97 12.13 24.08 -16.20
CA THR A 97 12.85 25.33 -16.43
C THR A 97 12.25 26.42 -15.56
N CYS A 98 12.99 26.93 -14.58
CA CYS A 98 12.56 28.07 -13.77
C CYS A 98 13.14 29.37 -14.33
N ILE A 99 12.28 30.32 -14.70
CA ILE A 99 12.67 31.61 -15.31
C ILE A 99 12.04 32.75 -14.50
N SER A 100 12.87 33.70 -14.07
CA SER A 100 12.50 34.89 -13.29
C SER A 100 12.74 36.22 -14.03
N ASN A 101 13.41 36.21 -15.21
CA ASN A 101 13.68 37.44 -15.98
C ASN A 101 13.46 37.29 -17.51
N ASP A 102 12.84 38.30 -18.12
CA ASP A 102 12.57 38.39 -19.56
C ASP A 102 13.85 38.39 -20.44
N ASN A 103 14.99 38.87 -19.92
CA ASN A 103 16.23 38.95 -20.71
C ASN A 103 16.95 37.61 -20.94
N ASN A 104 16.78 36.62 -20.06
CA ASN A 104 17.31 35.26 -20.24
C ASN A 104 16.29 34.30 -20.87
N LEU A 105 15.03 34.74 -20.97
CA LEU A 105 13.93 34.00 -21.57
C LEU A 105 14.30 33.52 -22.97
N ASN A 106 14.84 34.40 -23.83
CA ASN A 106 15.18 34.06 -25.21
C ASN A 106 16.31 33.02 -25.36
N ILE A 107 17.32 33.05 -24.48
CA ILE A 107 18.46 32.11 -24.54
C ILE A 107 18.02 30.72 -24.07
N ILE A 108 17.32 30.67 -22.94
CA ILE A 108 16.78 29.42 -22.37
C ILE A 108 15.68 28.87 -23.29
N GLN A 109 14.84 29.73 -23.86
CA GLN A 109 13.81 29.36 -24.83
C GLN A 109 14.45 28.75 -26.08
N ASN A 110 15.42 29.40 -26.72
CA ASN A 110 16.08 28.84 -27.89
C ASN A 110 16.75 27.48 -27.63
N ALA A 111 17.41 27.30 -26.47
CA ALA A 111 18.05 26.04 -26.12
C ALA A 111 17.04 24.92 -25.81
N THR A 112 15.98 25.23 -25.07
CA THR A 112 14.96 24.24 -24.71
C THR A 112 14.06 23.88 -25.89
N ASP A 113 13.81 24.82 -26.80
CA ASP A 113 13.06 24.59 -28.05
C ASP A 113 13.88 23.73 -29.03
N GLN A 114 15.21 23.86 -29.05
CA GLN A 114 16.10 22.94 -29.77
C GLN A 114 16.02 21.50 -29.23
N LEU A 115 15.98 21.32 -27.90
CA LEU A 115 15.86 20.00 -27.27
C LEU A 115 14.53 19.31 -27.62
N ILE A 116 13.42 20.05 -27.59
CA ILE A 116 12.09 19.51 -27.96
C ILE A 116 12.08 19.00 -29.41
N ASN A 117 12.82 19.65 -30.32
CA ASN A 117 12.92 19.24 -31.72
C ASN A 117 13.82 18.02 -31.96
N ILE A 118 14.71 17.68 -31.01
CA ILE A 118 15.69 16.59 -31.14
C ILE A 118 15.14 15.25 -30.63
N TYR A 119 14.22 15.25 -29.67
CA TYR A 119 13.74 14.04 -29.01
C TYR A 119 12.22 13.85 -29.21
N SER A 120 11.79 12.60 -29.42
CA SER A 120 10.39 12.27 -29.75
C SER A 120 9.43 12.26 -28.54
N HIS A 121 9.93 12.33 -27.30
CA HIS A 121 9.14 12.25 -26.06
C HIS A 121 9.69 13.19 -24.96
N ILE A 122 9.57 14.51 -25.17
CA ILE A 122 9.96 15.54 -24.18
C ILE A 122 8.74 16.36 -23.75
N VAL A 123 8.60 16.53 -22.43
CA VAL A 123 7.74 17.55 -21.83
C VAL A 123 8.63 18.62 -21.21
N ASN A 124 8.50 19.87 -21.67
CA ASN A 124 9.21 21.01 -21.10
C ASN A 124 8.24 21.89 -20.32
N ALA A 125 8.35 21.91 -18.98
CA ALA A 125 7.54 22.77 -18.15
C ALA A 125 8.33 24.03 -17.75
N LYS A 126 7.93 25.19 -18.27
CA LYS A 126 8.55 26.49 -17.98
C LYS A 126 7.78 27.19 -16.86
N LEU A 127 8.39 27.32 -15.68
CA LEU A 127 7.85 28.06 -14.55
C LEU A 127 8.28 29.54 -14.63
N LEU A 128 7.32 30.43 -14.83
CA LEU A 128 7.48 31.88 -14.87
C LEU A 128 7.04 32.49 -13.54
N THR A 129 7.88 33.32 -12.93
CA THR A 129 7.50 34.08 -11.72
C THR A 129 7.56 35.57 -11.99
N PRO A 130 6.45 36.33 -11.89
CA PRO A 130 6.47 37.77 -12.12
C PRO A 130 7.21 38.52 -11.00
N VAL A 131 7.93 39.59 -11.36
CA VAL A 131 8.66 40.46 -10.42
C VAL A 131 7.95 41.81 -10.28
N ASN A 132 7.70 42.25 -9.04
CA ASN A 132 7.02 43.52 -8.73
C ASN A 132 7.87 44.41 -7.81
N ASP A 133 7.63 45.74 -7.84
CA ASP A 133 8.35 46.76 -7.06
C ASP A 133 7.83 46.95 -5.62
N GLU A 134 6.63 46.48 -5.30
CA GLU A 134 6.04 46.71 -3.97
C GLU A 134 6.68 45.83 -2.87
N ASP A 135 6.79 46.38 -1.66
CA ASP A 135 7.10 45.62 -0.43
C ASP A 135 5.88 44.72 -0.16
N ILE A 136 5.83 43.57 -0.82
CA ILE A 136 4.85 42.53 -0.49
C ILE A 136 5.20 42.10 0.93
N ASN A 137 4.29 42.36 1.87
CA ASN A 137 4.41 41.90 3.26
C ASN A 137 4.91 40.45 3.26
N GLU A 138 5.97 40.18 4.04
CA GLU A 138 6.63 38.87 4.17
C GLU A 138 5.62 37.72 4.34
N ASN A 139 4.45 38.03 4.91
CA ASN A 139 3.35 37.11 5.20
C ASN A 139 2.51 36.65 3.98
N TYR A 140 2.64 37.24 2.78
CA TYR A 140 1.84 36.79 1.62
C TYR A 140 2.36 35.49 0.98
N PHE A 141 3.61 35.12 1.25
CA PHE A 141 4.22 33.87 0.78
C PHE A 141 4.19 32.73 1.82
N GLU A 142 3.73 33.01 3.05
CA GLU A 142 3.82 32.06 4.18
C GLU A 142 2.53 31.25 4.42
N SER A 143 1.37 31.71 3.97
CA SER A 143 0.12 31.01 4.27
C SER A 143 -0.40 30.27 3.04
N LEU A 144 -0.23 28.96 3.00
CA LEU A 144 -1.35 28.11 2.55
C LEU A 144 -1.29 26.65 3.01
N TRP A 145 -0.17 26.07 3.44
CA TRP A 145 -0.18 24.67 3.90
C TRP A 145 0.94 24.36 4.93
N THR A 146 0.52 24.09 6.18
CA THR A 146 1.20 23.35 7.30
C THR A 146 1.56 24.11 8.58
N THR A 147 1.50 23.37 9.69
CA THR A 147 1.44 23.77 11.11
C THR A 147 2.80 23.84 11.82
N ASN A 148 3.89 24.23 11.15
CA ASN A 148 5.20 24.38 11.82
C ASN A 148 6.03 25.53 11.22
N PRO A 149 6.58 26.47 12.03
CA PRO A 149 6.91 27.82 11.55
C PRO A 149 8.39 28.09 11.15
N GLU A 150 9.29 27.09 11.08
CA GLU A 150 10.73 27.40 11.09
C GLU A 150 11.57 26.95 9.87
N GLU A 151 11.00 26.40 8.79
CA GLU A 151 11.79 26.10 7.56
C GLU A 151 10.95 26.32 6.28
N PHE A 152 11.19 27.41 5.52
CA PHE A 152 10.46 27.76 4.29
C PHE A 152 11.39 28.06 3.10
N HIS A 153 11.09 27.52 1.90
CA HIS A 153 11.82 27.78 0.64
C HIS A 153 10.90 27.96 -0.60
N HIS A 154 11.39 28.70 -1.59
CA HIS A 154 10.72 29.48 -2.66
C HIS A 154 9.88 28.79 -3.76
N ILE A 155 9.44 27.55 -3.64
CA ILE A 155 8.83 26.86 -4.80
C ILE A 155 7.56 26.10 -4.43
N THR A 156 6.51 26.84 -4.05
CA THR A 156 5.17 26.29 -3.79
C THR A 156 4.52 25.69 -5.04
N VAL A 157 4.84 26.19 -6.24
CA VAL A 157 4.14 25.78 -7.47
C VAL A 157 4.68 24.47 -8.07
N LEU A 158 5.96 24.15 -7.85
CA LEU A 158 6.56 22.94 -8.41
C LEU A 158 6.07 21.69 -7.70
N SER A 159 5.96 21.72 -6.36
CA SER A 159 5.37 20.60 -5.60
C SER A 159 3.93 20.30 -6.02
N ASP A 160 3.17 21.34 -6.35
CA ASP A 160 1.76 21.22 -6.72
C ASP A 160 1.57 20.67 -8.15
N ILE A 161 2.49 20.99 -9.06
CA ILE A 161 2.35 20.68 -10.49
C ILE A 161 3.22 19.49 -10.94
N LEU A 162 4.28 19.15 -10.21
CA LEU A 162 5.13 18.00 -10.51
C LEU A 162 4.33 16.68 -10.67
N PRO A 163 3.32 16.36 -9.84
CA PRO A 163 2.50 15.16 -10.05
C PRO A 163 1.76 15.15 -11.39
N ILE A 164 1.29 16.31 -11.85
CA ILE A 164 0.59 16.48 -13.14
C ILE A 164 1.60 16.26 -14.27
N LEU A 165 2.80 16.85 -14.18
CA LEU A 165 3.86 16.69 -15.17
C LEU A 165 4.35 15.23 -15.27
N LEU A 166 4.47 14.55 -14.13
CA LEU A 166 4.84 13.13 -14.08
C LEU A 166 3.77 12.24 -14.72
N ALA A 167 2.48 12.55 -14.56
CA ALA A 167 1.39 11.85 -15.22
C ALA A 167 1.43 12.05 -16.75
N LEU A 168 1.71 13.27 -17.21
CA LEU A 168 1.84 13.57 -18.66
C LEU A 168 2.98 12.78 -19.31
N ILE A 169 4.08 12.57 -18.59
CA ILE A 169 5.21 11.74 -19.04
C ILE A 169 4.93 10.24 -18.86
N HIS A 170 4.08 9.86 -17.90
CA HIS A 170 3.65 8.48 -17.69
C HIS A 170 3.15 7.80 -18.96
N ASP A 171 2.26 8.48 -19.67
CA ASP A 171 1.57 7.87 -20.79
C ASP A 171 2.36 7.95 -22.11
N GLY A 172 3.49 8.65 -22.13
CA GLY A 172 4.35 8.81 -23.33
C GLY A 172 3.67 9.53 -24.51
N LYS A 173 2.44 10.03 -24.31
CA LYS A 173 1.54 10.59 -25.32
C LYS A 173 1.65 12.11 -25.46
N VAL A 174 2.43 12.77 -24.61
CA VAL A 174 2.55 14.23 -24.60
C VAL A 174 3.98 14.62 -24.96
N ASN A 175 4.12 15.35 -26.06
CA ASN A 175 5.38 15.97 -26.50
C ASN A 175 5.10 17.46 -26.68
N GLY A 176 5.92 18.34 -26.08
CA GLY A 176 5.78 19.78 -26.21
C GLY A 176 6.10 20.60 -24.95
N GLN A 177 5.76 21.88 -25.00
CA GLN A 177 6.04 22.87 -23.96
C GLN A 177 4.78 23.21 -23.15
N ILE A 178 4.91 23.32 -21.83
CA ILE A 178 3.88 23.75 -20.89
C ILE A 178 4.42 24.98 -20.18
N ASN A 179 3.79 26.13 -20.35
CA ASN A 179 4.11 27.33 -19.59
C ASN A 179 3.26 27.36 -18.33
N ILE A 180 3.90 27.55 -17.18
CA ILE A 180 3.29 27.57 -15.86
C ILE A 180 3.69 28.91 -15.24
N CYS A 181 2.74 29.69 -14.78
CA CYS A 181 3.03 30.92 -14.05
C CYS A 181 2.77 30.72 -12.56
N ASN A 182 3.68 31.17 -11.70
CA ASN A 182 3.45 31.24 -10.28
C ASN A 182 2.39 32.32 -9.98
N LYS A 183 1.42 32.01 -9.11
CA LYS A 183 0.40 32.97 -8.68
C LYS A 183 0.98 34.06 -7.77
N GLY A 184 2.13 33.83 -7.13
CA GLY A 184 2.83 34.82 -6.33
C GLY A 184 3.79 35.69 -7.16
N THR A 185 3.99 36.94 -6.74
CA THR A 185 4.96 37.88 -7.32
C THR A 185 6.20 37.99 -6.43
N ILE A 186 7.40 37.94 -6.98
CA ILE A 186 8.62 38.16 -6.18
C ILE A 186 8.88 39.66 -6.08
N SER A 187 9.13 40.18 -4.87
CA SER A 187 9.56 41.57 -4.70
C SER A 187 10.95 41.77 -5.31
N LEU A 188 11.11 42.81 -6.12
CA LEU A 188 12.40 43.19 -6.72
C LEU A 188 13.47 43.45 -5.66
N LYS A 189 13.08 43.94 -4.48
CA LYS A 189 13.97 44.17 -3.34
C LYS A 189 14.43 42.85 -2.73
N TYR A 190 13.52 41.91 -2.51
CA TYR A 190 13.84 40.57 -2.03
C TYR A 190 14.74 39.80 -3.00
N PHE A 191 14.45 39.90 -4.30
CA PHE A 191 15.29 39.38 -5.38
C PHE A 191 16.70 39.98 -5.33
N LYS A 192 16.82 41.31 -5.21
CA LYS A 192 18.11 41.99 -5.06
C LYS A 192 18.86 41.51 -3.82
N THR A 193 18.18 41.24 -2.70
CA THR A 193 18.82 40.74 -1.47
C THR A 193 19.45 39.36 -1.66
N ILE A 194 18.70 38.40 -2.23
CA ILE A 194 19.19 37.02 -2.46
C ILE A 194 20.33 36.98 -3.49
N TYR A 195 20.23 37.79 -4.56
CA TYR A 195 21.15 37.71 -5.70
C TYR A 195 22.19 38.85 -5.73
N SER A 196 22.28 39.66 -4.66
CA SER A 196 23.14 40.85 -4.53
C SER A 196 24.62 40.58 -4.82
N ASN A 197 25.14 39.41 -4.43
CA ASN A 197 26.54 39.04 -4.61
C ASN A 197 26.89 38.61 -6.04
N GLU A 198 25.90 38.39 -6.90
CA GLU A 198 26.05 37.72 -8.19
C GLU A 198 25.66 38.61 -9.38
N ILE A 199 24.89 39.67 -9.14
CA ILE A 199 24.56 40.69 -10.14
C ILE A 199 25.73 41.69 -10.23
N LYS A 200 26.64 41.47 -11.19
CA LYS A 200 27.56 42.54 -11.63
C LYS A 200 26.71 43.66 -12.24
N GLN A 201 27.02 44.92 -11.90
CA GLN A 201 26.24 46.13 -12.20
C GLN A 201 25.87 46.39 -13.68
N GLU A 202 26.27 45.53 -14.62
CA GLU A 202 25.95 45.63 -16.06
C GLU A 202 24.84 44.67 -16.52
N ASN A 203 24.34 43.76 -15.68
CA ASN A 203 23.20 42.92 -16.04
C ASN A 203 21.88 43.68 -15.82
N ILE A 204 21.11 43.87 -16.89
CA ILE A 204 19.83 44.57 -16.91
C ILE A 204 18.87 43.93 -15.89
N LEU A 205 18.51 44.70 -14.86
CA LEU A 205 17.52 44.31 -13.85
C LEU A 205 16.16 44.02 -14.51
N PRO A 206 15.36 43.06 -13.99
CA PRO A 206 14.00 42.83 -14.47
C PRO A 206 13.18 44.13 -14.38
N GLN A 207 12.43 44.47 -15.43
CA GLN A 207 11.47 45.57 -15.36
C GLN A 207 10.31 45.15 -14.46
N SER A 208 9.93 46.03 -13.53
CA SER A 208 8.77 45.78 -12.68
C SER A 208 7.49 45.77 -13.49
N VAL A 209 6.62 44.82 -13.19
CA VAL A 209 5.28 44.72 -13.80
C VAL A 209 4.24 45.11 -12.74
N PRO A 210 3.39 46.12 -12.99
CA PRO A 210 2.29 46.46 -12.08
C PRO A 210 1.37 45.27 -11.83
N ILE A 211 0.87 45.10 -10.60
CA ILE A 211 0.01 43.96 -10.21
C ILE A 211 -1.20 43.77 -11.14
N ASP A 212 -1.80 44.88 -11.60
CA ASP A 212 -2.96 44.84 -12.49
C ASP A 212 -2.60 44.30 -13.90
N ASP A 213 -1.40 44.60 -14.40
CA ASP A 213 -0.88 44.09 -15.69
C ASP A 213 -0.45 42.62 -15.64
N ILE A 214 -0.14 42.10 -14.44
CA ILE A 214 0.24 40.69 -14.25
C ILE A 214 -0.95 39.79 -14.57
N THR A 215 -2.17 40.19 -14.21
CA THR A 215 -3.39 39.42 -14.44
C THR A 215 -3.75 39.34 -15.93
N ASP A 216 -3.61 40.45 -16.66
CA ASP A 216 -3.88 40.51 -18.09
C ASP A 216 -2.81 39.80 -18.94
N LYS A 217 -1.51 39.96 -18.59
CA LYS A 217 -0.43 39.18 -19.21
C LYS A 217 -0.55 37.69 -18.89
N PHE A 218 -0.99 37.32 -17.69
CA PHE A 218 -1.27 35.95 -17.29
C PHE A 218 -2.38 35.33 -18.14
N GLU A 219 -3.48 36.05 -18.40
CA GLU A 219 -4.51 35.59 -19.35
C GLU A 219 -3.99 35.49 -20.80
N GLN A 220 -3.14 36.42 -21.23
CA GLN A 220 -2.57 36.43 -22.58
C GLN A 220 -1.60 35.26 -22.81
N TRP A 221 -0.70 34.99 -21.85
CA TRP A 221 0.20 33.84 -21.87
C TRP A 221 -0.56 32.51 -21.80
N ASN A 222 -1.64 32.44 -21.02
CA ASN A 222 -2.53 31.27 -20.97
C ASN A 222 -3.32 31.04 -22.26
N LYS A 223 -3.66 32.08 -23.02
CA LYS A 223 -4.39 31.96 -24.30
C LYS A 223 -3.54 31.37 -25.43
N GLN A 224 -2.21 31.39 -25.31
CA GLN A 224 -1.31 30.95 -26.39
C GLN A 224 -0.94 29.45 -26.36
N MET A 225 -1.09 28.71 -25.25
CA MET A 225 -0.47 27.37 -25.13
C MET A 225 -1.21 26.41 -24.16
N ILE A 226 -2.43 25.98 -24.48
CA ILE A 226 -3.11 24.93 -23.69
C ILE A 226 -3.79 23.95 -24.66
N SER A 227 -3.31 22.71 -24.73
CA SER A 227 -4.06 21.63 -25.41
C SER A 227 -5.43 21.46 -24.72
N PRO A 228 -6.50 21.07 -25.41
CA PRO A 228 -7.82 20.91 -24.81
C PRO A 228 -7.82 20.05 -23.53
N GLU A 229 -6.96 19.03 -23.45
CA GLU A 229 -6.82 18.17 -22.27
C GLU A 229 -6.27 18.92 -21.04
N THR A 230 -5.40 19.90 -21.25
CA THR A 230 -4.71 20.65 -20.16
C THR A 230 -5.63 21.71 -19.55
N ARG A 231 -6.62 22.20 -20.32
CA ARG A 231 -7.58 23.24 -19.90
C ARG A 231 -8.62 22.71 -18.89
N GLN A 232 -9.00 21.44 -19.00
CA GLN A 232 -9.92 20.78 -18.07
C GLN A 232 -9.30 20.59 -16.69
N LEU A 233 -8.00 20.31 -16.61
CA LEU A 233 -7.28 20.09 -15.35
C LEU A 233 -7.14 21.38 -14.53
N TYR A 234 -6.98 22.53 -15.19
CA TYR A 234 -6.87 23.83 -14.52
C TYR A 234 -8.19 24.27 -13.87
N GLN A 235 -9.32 24.04 -14.54
CA GLN A 235 -10.64 24.39 -13.98
C GLN A 235 -11.00 23.58 -12.72
N ALA A 236 -10.45 22.37 -12.57
CA ALA A 236 -10.64 21.55 -11.38
C ALA A 236 -9.83 22.04 -10.16
N SER A 237 -8.78 22.85 -10.35
CA SER A 237 -7.86 23.26 -9.28
C SER A 237 -8.45 24.27 -8.27
N PHE A 238 -9.50 25.01 -8.63
CA PHE A 238 -10.07 26.08 -7.82
C PHE A 238 -11.05 25.63 -6.72
N LEU A 239 -11.40 24.34 -6.64
CA LEU A 239 -12.53 23.84 -5.84
C LEU A 239 -12.16 22.87 -4.72
N LEU A 240 -10.89 22.74 -4.35
CA LEU A 240 -10.42 21.47 -3.79
C LEU A 240 -9.68 21.61 -2.44
N PRO A 241 -10.35 21.37 -1.31
CA PRO A 241 -9.74 21.41 0.02
C PRO A 241 -8.93 20.12 0.28
N ASN A 242 -7.62 20.27 0.49
CA ASN A 242 -6.59 19.23 0.71
C ASN A 242 -6.11 18.50 -0.55
N VAL A 243 -4.92 18.87 -1.04
CA VAL A 243 -4.25 18.33 -2.23
C VAL A 243 -4.27 16.80 -2.34
N LEU A 244 -4.00 16.06 -1.25
CA LEU A 244 -4.06 14.59 -1.27
C LEU A 244 -5.48 14.04 -1.54
N LYS A 245 -6.50 14.68 -0.95
CA LYS A 245 -7.92 14.29 -1.09
C LYS A 245 -8.46 14.68 -2.45
N SER A 246 -7.97 15.81 -2.96
CA SER A 246 -8.24 16.36 -4.28
C SER A 246 -7.63 15.51 -5.39
N ILE A 247 -6.41 15.00 -5.18
CA ILE A 247 -5.77 13.99 -6.04
C ILE A 247 -6.61 12.71 -6.04
N GLU A 248 -7.06 12.22 -4.88
CA GLU A 248 -7.95 11.05 -4.83
C GLU A 248 -9.29 11.28 -5.56
N GLN A 249 -9.90 12.45 -5.42
CA GLN A 249 -11.17 12.79 -6.07
C GLN A 249 -11.05 12.99 -7.58
N ILE A 250 -10.00 13.67 -8.07
CA ILE A 250 -9.76 13.86 -9.51
C ILE A 250 -9.44 12.52 -10.17
N LEU A 251 -8.65 11.66 -9.52
CA LEU A 251 -8.34 10.31 -10.01
C LEU A 251 -9.59 9.42 -10.07
N GLN A 252 -10.48 9.52 -9.08
CA GLN A 252 -11.78 8.83 -9.08
C GLN A 252 -12.73 9.35 -10.17
N GLN A 253 -12.82 10.67 -10.36
CA GLN A 253 -13.72 11.30 -11.33
C GLN A 253 -13.32 11.05 -12.79
N GLN A 254 -12.02 10.99 -13.09
CA GLN A 254 -11.53 10.74 -14.45
C GLN A 254 -11.42 9.26 -14.84
N LYS A 255 -11.79 8.32 -13.95
CA LYS A 255 -11.55 6.87 -14.12
C LYS A 255 -10.07 6.54 -14.43
N ILE A 256 -9.16 7.44 -14.08
CA ILE A 256 -7.72 7.20 -14.15
C ILE A 256 -7.38 6.43 -12.87
N HIS A 257 -7.46 5.11 -12.96
CA HIS A 257 -6.89 4.24 -11.95
C HIS A 257 -5.38 4.48 -11.96
N MET A 258 -4.86 5.21 -10.96
CA MET A 258 -3.47 5.05 -10.58
C MET A 258 -3.30 3.56 -10.31
N ASN A 259 -2.62 2.85 -11.21
CA ASN A 259 -2.04 1.55 -10.92
C ASN A 259 -0.98 1.77 -9.82
N ARG A 260 -1.44 2.02 -8.59
CA ARG A 260 -0.70 1.66 -7.41
C ARG A 260 -0.72 0.15 -7.41
N ASN A 261 0.39 -0.39 -7.86
CA ASN A 261 0.87 -1.76 -7.77
C ASN A 261 1.19 -2.26 -9.18
N THR A 262 2.46 -2.54 -9.41
CA THR A 262 2.80 -3.80 -10.09
C THR A 262 1.85 -4.86 -9.54
N SER A 263 1.02 -5.49 -10.39
CA SER A 263 0.10 -6.56 -10.00
C SER A 263 0.72 -7.43 -8.90
N LYS A 264 0.09 -7.52 -7.73
CA LYS A 264 0.61 -8.39 -6.68
C LYS A 264 0.47 -9.83 -7.13
N ILE A 265 1.44 -10.65 -6.76
CA ILE A 265 1.37 -12.10 -6.94
C ILE A 265 1.43 -12.69 -5.54
N LEU A 266 0.27 -13.07 -5.03
CA LEU A 266 0.08 -13.53 -3.67
C LEU A 266 0.22 -15.05 -3.63
N LEU A 267 1.11 -15.56 -2.79
CA LEU A 267 0.98 -16.92 -2.30
C LEU A 267 0.02 -16.92 -1.10
N VAL A 268 -1.07 -17.66 -1.20
CA VAL A 268 -1.99 -17.91 -0.08
C VAL A 268 -1.80 -19.36 0.33
N THR A 269 -1.36 -19.60 1.56
CA THR A 269 -1.26 -20.96 2.10
C THR A 269 -2.53 -21.29 2.88
N GLY A 270 -3.04 -22.52 2.81
CA GLY A 270 -4.25 -22.89 3.58
C GLY A 270 -5.52 -22.24 3.03
N GLY A 271 -5.50 -21.88 1.74
CA GLY A 271 -6.56 -21.12 1.10
C GLY A 271 -7.84 -21.92 0.85
N CYS A 272 -7.83 -23.24 1.04
CA CYS A 272 -9.05 -24.05 0.99
C CYS A 272 -9.74 -24.16 2.35
N GLY A 273 -9.17 -23.59 3.42
CA GLY A 273 -9.79 -23.47 4.73
C GLY A 273 -10.84 -22.36 4.82
N PHE A 274 -11.50 -22.22 5.97
CA PHE A 274 -12.57 -21.24 6.19
C PHE A 274 -12.17 -19.77 5.92
N ILE A 275 -11.18 -19.24 6.64
CA ILE A 275 -10.77 -17.83 6.49
C ILE A 275 -10.00 -17.63 5.17
N GLY A 276 -9.09 -18.56 4.85
CA GLY A 276 -8.27 -18.48 3.64
C GLY A 276 -9.09 -18.47 2.35
N SER A 277 -10.15 -19.28 2.26
CA SER A 277 -11.04 -19.28 1.09
C SER A 277 -11.87 -18.01 0.98
N THR A 278 -12.33 -17.47 2.11
CA THR A 278 -13.07 -16.21 2.13
C THR A 278 -12.17 -15.05 1.68
N PHE A 279 -10.91 -15.03 2.13
CA PHE A 279 -9.90 -14.09 1.64
C PHE A 279 -9.69 -14.21 0.12
N ILE A 280 -9.50 -15.43 -0.38
CA ILE A 280 -9.27 -15.67 -1.81
C ILE A 280 -10.46 -15.21 -2.65
N ASN A 281 -11.68 -15.60 -2.27
CA ASN A 281 -12.89 -15.24 -3.01
C ASN A 281 -13.05 -13.72 -3.10
N HIS A 282 -12.87 -13.01 -1.97
CA HIS A 282 -12.87 -11.56 -1.93
C HIS A 282 -11.79 -10.94 -2.81
N TRP A 283 -10.57 -11.47 -2.76
CA TRP A 283 -9.42 -10.91 -3.48
C TRP A 283 -9.50 -11.12 -4.99
N ILE A 284 -10.00 -12.29 -5.44
CA ILE A 284 -10.23 -12.58 -6.87
C ILE A 284 -11.15 -11.52 -7.49
N GLU A 285 -12.23 -11.19 -6.79
CA GLU A 285 -13.26 -10.26 -7.27
C GLU A 285 -12.80 -8.80 -7.17
N THR A 286 -12.15 -8.44 -6.06
CA THR A 286 -11.76 -7.04 -5.76
C THR A 286 -10.51 -6.61 -6.53
N TYR A 287 -9.58 -7.53 -6.79
CA TYR A 287 -8.29 -7.26 -7.42
C TYR A 287 -8.05 -8.16 -8.64
N PRO A 288 -8.79 -7.97 -9.76
CA PRO A 288 -8.71 -8.85 -10.93
C PRO A 288 -7.33 -8.85 -11.61
N ASN A 289 -6.52 -7.80 -11.39
CA ASN A 289 -5.17 -7.69 -11.92
C ASN A 289 -4.12 -8.38 -11.04
N ASP A 290 -4.42 -8.66 -9.77
CA ASP A 290 -3.52 -9.40 -8.87
C ASP A 290 -3.69 -10.89 -9.10
N LYS A 291 -2.61 -11.66 -9.00
CA LYS A 291 -2.63 -13.12 -9.13
C LYS A 291 -2.58 -13.80 -7.77
N ILE A 292 -3.37 -14.85 -7.59
CA ILE A 292 -3.40 -15.68 -6.38
C ILE A 292 -2.91 -17.08 -6.73
N ILE A 293 -1.86 -17.51 -6.03
CA ILE A 293 -1.37 -18.87 -6.02
C ILE A 293 -1.76 -19.48 -4.68
N ASN A 294 -2.76 -20.35 -4.67
CA ASN A 294 -3.24 -21.04 -3.47
C ASN A 294 -2.51 -22.37 -3.30
N ILE A 295 -1.75 -22.53 -2.23
CA ILE A 295 -1.17 -23.81 -1.83
C ILE A 295 -1.93 -24.37 -0.61
N ASP A 296 -2.45 -25.58 -0.75
CA ASP A 296 -3.15 -26.28 0.32
C ASP A 296 -2.92 -27.78 0.20
N ARG A 297 -2.86 -28.50 1.32
CA ARG A 297 -2.75 -29.97 1.35
C ARG A 297 -4.09 -30.69 1.45
N LEU A 298 -5.19 -29.93 1.50
CA LEU A 298 -6.57 -30.41 1.62
C LEU A 298 -6.79 -31.30 2.86
N ASP A 299 -6.42 -30.77 4.01
CA ASP A 299 -6.75 -31.38 5.31
C ASP A 299 -8.27 -31.55 5.49
N PRO A 300 -8.74 -32.37 6.46
CA PRO A 300 -10.17 -32.68 6.62
C PRO A 300 -11.10 -31.47 6.76
N VAL A 301 -10.58 -30.32 7.23
CA VAL A 301 -11.32 -29.06 7.41
C VAL A 301 -11.17 -28.08 6.23
N ALA A 302 -10.45 -28.48 5.19
CA ALA A 302 -10.24 -27.72 3.96
C ALA A 302 -11.01 -28.37 2.80
N ASN A 303 -11.60 -27.55 1.93
CA ASN A 303 -12.42 -28.05 0.82
C ASN A 303 -12.30 -27.12 -0.39
N MET A 304 -12.01 -27.68 -1.56
CA MET A 304 -11.97 -26.92 -2.82
C MET A 304 -13.32 -26.27 -3.15
N LYS A 305 -14.45 -26.81 -2.68
CA LYS A 305 -15.78 -26.20 -2.80
C LYS A 305 -15.85 -24.80 -2.16
N ASN A 306 -14.94 -24.48 -1.23
CA ASN A 306 -14.85 -23.17 -0.60
C ASN A 306 -14.41 -22.07 -1.56
N ILE A 307 -13.79 -22.42 -2.69
CA ILE A 307 -13.39 -21.46 -3.72
C ILE A 307 -14.56 -21.26 -4.67
N SER A 308 -15.18 -20.08 -4.64
CA SER A 308 -16.38 -19.77 -5.42
C SER A 308 -16.12 -19.76 -6.92
N ASN A 309 -14.94 -19.31 -7.35
CA ASN A 309 -14.56 -19.23 -8.76
C ASN A 309 -13.17 -19.86 -9.02
N PRO A 310 -13.07 -21.21 -9.03
CA PRO A 310 -11.79 -21.89 -9.17
C PRO A 310 -11.19 -21.78 -10.58
N ASN A 311 -11.99 -21.35 -11.57
CA ASN A 311 -11.56 -21.16 -12.96
C ASN A 311 -11.18 -19.70 -13.27
N SER A 312 -11.12 -18.82 -12.27
CA SER A 312 -10.75 -17.43 -12.49
C SER A 312 -9.35 -17.33 -13.10
N PRO A 313 -9.13 -16.49 -14.14
CA PRO A 313 -7.83 -16.41 -14.82
C PRO A 313 -6.70 -15.89 -13.93
N ASN A 314 -7.03 -15.24 -12.81
CA ASN A 314 -6.08 -14.73 -11.83
C ASN A 314 -5.91 -15.65 -10.61
N TYR A 315 -6.45 -16.86 -10.63
CA TYR A 315 -6.34 -17.84 -9.57
C TYR A 315 -5.63 -19.11 -10.05
N THR A 316 -4.79 -19.70 -9.20
CA THR A 316 -4.15 -20.99 -9.46
C THR A 316 -4.09 -21.80 -8.18
N PHE A 317 -4.61 -23.03 -8.20
CA PHE A 317 -4.55 -23.95 -7.08
C PHE A 317 -3.38 -24.94 -7.24
N ILE A 318 -2.66 -25.17 -6.14
CA ILE A 318 -1.54 -26.11 -6.03
C ILE A 318 -1.79 -27.03 -4.83
N LEU A 319 -1.99 -28.32 -5.11
CA LEU A 319 -2.07 -29.35 -4.07
C LEU A 319 -0.66 -29.71 -3.60
N ALA A 320 -0.23 -29.17 -2.46
CA ALA A 320 1.08 -29.44 -1.86
C ALA A 320 1.12 -29.11 -0.37
N ASP A 321 2.06 -29.72 0.34
CA ASP A 321 2.34 -29.43 1.75
C ASP A 321 3.46 -28.38 1.86
N ILE A 322 3.22 -27.34 2.66
CA ILE A 322 4.19 -26.26 2.93
C ILE A 322 5.43 -26.74 3.71
N ASN A 323 5.36 -27.92 4.33
CA ASN A 323 6.51 -28.59 4.94
C ASN A 323 7.60 -28.92 3.91
N ASN A 324 7.24 -28.99 2.62
CA ASN A 324 8.21 -29.13 1.55
C ASN A 324 8.73 -27.75 1.10
N LYS A 325 9.76 -27.26 1.79
CA LYS A 325 10.46 -26.01 1.48
C LYS A 325 10.88 -25.90 0.00
N ASP A 326 11.32 -26.98 -0.63
CA ASP A 326 11.80 -26.95 -2.01
C ASP A 326 10.65 -26.73 -3.01
N ILE A 327 9.47 -27.31 -2.75
CA ILE A 327 8.24 -27.00 -3.51
C ILE A 327 7.86 -25.53 -3.29
N VAL A 328 7.85 -25.04 -2.05
CA VAL A 328 7.51 -23.63 -1.77
C VAL A 328 8.46 -22.68 -2.51
N LEU A 329 9.76 -22.95 -2.47
CA LEU A 329 10.77 -22.18 -3.19
C LEU A 329 10.60 -22.28 -4.72
N HIS A 330 10.25 -23.45 -5.24
CA HIS A 330 9.94 -23.62 -6.65
C HIS A 330 8.77 -22.73 -7.07
N LEU A 331 7.68 -22.72 -6.30
CA LEU A 331 6.51 -21.87 -6.57
C LEU A 331 6.85 -20.38 -6.51
N PHE A 332 7.70 -19.96 -5.55
CA PHE A 332 8.19 -18.59 -5.48
C PHE A 332 8.87 -18.15 -6.77
N ASN A 333 9.76 -18.98 -7.31
CA ASN A 333 10.48 -18.69 -8.54
C ASN A 333 9.58 -18.76 -9.78
N GLN A 334 8.74 -19.80 -9.88
CA GLN A 334 7.87 -20.02 -11.04
C GLN A 334 6.89 -18.87 -11.23
N TYR A 335 6.24 -18.44 -10.16
CA TYR A 335 5.17 -17.43 -10.24
C TYR A 335 5.66 -16.02 -9.96
N ASN A 336 6.93 -15.83 -9.60
CA ASN A 336 7.48 -14.55 -9.15
C ASN A 336 6.67 -13.94 -7.99
N ILE A 337 6.42 -14.75 -6.95
CA ILE A 337 5.63 -14.33 -5.78
C ILE A 337 6.20 -13.05 -5.20
N THR A 338 5.33 -12.11 -4.83
CA THR A 338 5.73 -10.84 -4.18
C THR A 338 5.19 -10.73 -2.76
N HIS A 339 4.04 -11.35 -2.47
CA HIS A 339 3.37 -11.27 -1.18
C HIS A 339 2.96 -12.65 -0.70
N ILE A 340 2.94 -12.86 0.61
CA ILE A 340 2.49 -14.11 1.22
C ILE A 340 1.42 -13.78 2.26
N VAL A 341 0.29 -14.49 2.20
CA VAL A 341 -0.73 -14.48 3.27
C VAL A 341 -0.84 -15.91 3.81
N HIS A 342 -0.30 -16.11 5.01
CA HIS A 342 -0.05 -17.43 5.57
C HIS A 342 -1.18 -17.84 6.54
N PHE A 343 -2.21 -18.53 6.02
CA PHE A 343 -3.32 -19.11 6.82
C PHE A 343 -3.12 -20.58 7.20
N ALA A 344 -2.18 -21.30 6.57
CA ALA A 344 -2.05 -22.74 6.74
C ALA A 344 -1.67 -23.08 8.18
N VAL A 345 -2.53 -23.86 8.84
CA VAL A 345 -2.42 -24.20 10.24
C VAL A 345 -3.27 -25.44 10.54
N GLN A 346 -2.81 -26.28 11.46
CA GLN A 346 -3.65 -27.25 12.15
C GLN A 346 -4.28 -26.58 13.36
N ALA A 347 -5.60 -26.38 13.35
CA ALA A 347 -6.33 -25.54 14.31
C ALA A 347 -7.42 -26.25 15.13
N HIS A 348 -7.46 -27.59 15.12
CA HIS A 348 -8.42 -28.33 15.92
C HIS A 348 -7.92 -28.54 17.36
N LEU A 349 -8.26 -27.61 18.26
CA LEU A 349 -7.77 -27.59 19.65
C LEU A 349 -7.84 -28.95 20.35
N ASP A 350 -8.98 -29.65 20.30
CA ASP A 350 -9.16 -30.89 21.06
C ASP A 350 -8.25 -32.03 20.57
N SER A 351 -7.87 -32.03 19.28
CA SER A 351 -6.98 -33.07 18.73
C SER A 351 -5.51 -32.80 19.06
N SER A 352 -5.18 -31.56 19.44
CA SER A 352 -3.82 -31.18 19.85
C SER A 352 -3.37 -31.88 21.14
N PHE A 353 -4.31 -32.26 22.03
CA PHE A 353 -3.98 -32.99 23.25
C PHE A 353 -3.60 -34.45 23.00
N GLY A 354 -4.12 -35.06 21.93
CA GLY A 354 -3.82 -36.46 21.57
C GLY A 354 -2.65 -36.62 20.59
N ASN A 355 -2.36 -35.60 19.79
CA ASN A 355 -1.34 -35.67 18.74
C ASN A 355 -0.61 -34.32 18.52
N SER A 356 -0.07 -33.74 19.60
CA SER A 356 0.58 -32.42 19.58
C SER A 356 1.77 -32.32 18.62
N ILE A 357 2.46 -33.43 18.31
CA ILE A 357 3.60 -33.44 17.37
C ILE A 357 3.16 -32.98 15.97
N THR A 358 2.01 -33.44 15.48
CA THR A 358 1.51 -33.01 14.16
C THR A 358 1.20 -31.52 14.09
N PHE A 359 0.88 -30.88 15.22
CA PHE A 359 0.71 -29.43 15.30
C PHE A 359 2.07 -28.73 15.21
N THR A 360 3.12 -29.25 15.84
CA THR A 360 4.48 -28.73 15.68
C THR A 360 4.95 -28.85 14.24
N GLU A 361 4.73 -30.00 13.60
CA GLU A 361 5.08 -30.21 12.20
C GLU A 361 4.34 -29.24 11.27
N SER A 362 3.02 -29.12 11.42
CA SER A 362 2.22 -28.25 10.56
C SER A 362 2.46 -26.77 10.82
N ASN A 363 2.43 -26.35 12.08
CA ASN A 363 2.36 -24.94 12.46
C ASN A 363 3.76 -24.34 12.60
N VAL A 364 4.69 -25.05 13.23
CA VAL A 364 6.06 -24.54 13.45
C VAL A 364 6.94 -24.85 12.25
N TYR A 365 7.07 -26.12 11.89
CA TYR A 365 7.96 -26.53 10.80
C TYR A 365 7.44 -26.07 9.43
N GLY A 366 6.13 -26.11 9.20
CA GLY A 366 5.50 -25.53 8.01
C GLY A 366 5.79 -24.04 7.85
N THR A 367 5.53 -23.24 8.91
CA THR A 367 5.87 -21.80 8.89
C THR A 367 7.37 -21.59 8.64
N HIS A 368 8.23 -22.36 9.32
CA HIS A 368 9.68 -22.26 9.15
C HIS A 368 10.11 -22.56 7.71
N SER A 369 9.49 -23.54 7.05
CA SER A 369 9.76 -23.89 5.65
C SER A 369 9.42 -22.75 4.70
N VAL A 370 8.27 -22.08 4.90
CA VAL A 370 7.89 -20.90 4.10
C VAL A 370 8.84 -19.72 4.37
N LEU A 371 9.25 -19.51 5.62
CA LEU A 371 10.21 -18.45 5.99
C LEU A 371 11.60 -18.68 5.38
N GLU A 372 12.13 -19.90 5.43
CA GLU A 372 13.40 -20.25 4.79
C GLU A 372 13.33 -20.09 3.27
N ALA A 373 12.25 -20.56 2.64
CA ALA A 373 12.04 -20.33 1.21
C ALA A 373 11.99 -18.82 0.89
N SER A 374 11.37 -18.02 1.76
CA SER A 374 11.27 -16.56 1.60
C SER A 374 12.64 -15.88 1.71
N ARG A 375 13.46 -16.34 2.66
CA ARG A 375 14.84 -15.86 2.85
C ARG A 375 15.72 -16.17 1.65
N ILE A 376 15.66 -17.40 1.13
CA ILE A 376 16.44 -17.83 -0.05
C ILE A 376 16.00 -17.06 -1.30
N TYR A 377 14.69 -16.89 -1.48
CA TYR A 377 14.12 -16.23 -2.65
C TYR A 377 14.37 -14.71 -2.67
N GLY A 378 14.33 -14.04 -1.51
CA GLY A 378 14.80 -12.66 -1.34
C GLY A 378 13.96 -11.56 -2.00
N LYS A 379 12.83 -11.88 -2.64
CA LYS A 379 11.96 -10.89 -3.33
C LYS A 379 10.60 -10.66 -2.63
N ILE A 380 10.36 -11.27 -1.47
CA ILE A 380 9.11 -11.09 -0.72
C ILE A 380 9.02 -9.66 -0.19
N GLN A 381 7.99 -8.94 -0.63
CA GLN A 381 7.73 -7.55 -0.27
C GLN A 381 6.93 -7.45 1.03
N LYS A 382 6.06 -8.42 1.31
CA LYS A 382 5.30 -8.50 2.57
C LYS A 382 4.86 -9.93 2.88
N PHE A 383 5.10 -10.36 4.12
CA PHE A 383 4.66 -11.63 4.68
C PHE A 383 3.63 -11.38 5.78
N ILE A 384 2.38 -11.78 5.56
CA ILE A 384 1.34 -11.75 6.59
C ILE A 384 1.25 -13.13 7.23
N HIS A 385 1.50 -13.19 8.54
CA HIS A 385 1.24 -14.37 9.36
C HIS A 385 -0.09 -14.22 10.10
N ILE A 386 -0.99 -15.18 9.91
CA ILE A 386 -2.26 -15.22 10.64
C ILE A 386 -2.07 -16.05 11.90
N SER A 387 -2.39 -15.43 13.03
CA SER A 387 -2.28 -15.97 14.38
C SER A 387 -3.64 -15.84 15.10
N THR A 388 -3.66 -16.18 16.37
CA THR A 388 -4.86 -16.24 17.22
C THR A 388 -4.66 -15.44 18.50
N ASP A 389 -5.72 -15.01 19.17
CA ASP A 389 -5.68 -14.44 20.52
C ASP A 389 -5.31 -15.46 21.61
N GLU A 390 -5.47 -16.75 21.35
CA GLU A 390 -5.11 -17.82 22.31
C GLU A 390 -3.62 -17.82 22.68
N VAL A 391 -2.76 -17.20 21.85
CA VAL A 391 -1.32 -17.04 22.15
C VAL A 391 -1.07 -16.24 23.42
N TYR A 392 -2.02 -15.39 23.83
CA TYR A 392 -1.94 -14.65 25.08
C TYR A 392 -2.32 -15.48 26.31
N GLY A 393 -3.00 -16.61 26.13
CA GLY A 393 -3.58 -17.39 27.22
C GLY A 393 -4.77 -16.72 27.90
N GLU A 394 -5.15 -17.25 29.07
CA GLU A 394 -6.29 -16.75 29.82
C GLU A 394 -6.15 -15.27 30.21
N THR A 395 -7.24 -14.51 30.09
CA THR A 395 -7.29 -13.06 30.38
C THR A 395 -8.27 -12.79 31.54
N PRO A 396 -7.81 -12.84 32.81
CA PRO A 396 -8.71 -12.70 33.96
C PRO A 396 -9.36 -11.33 34.09
N SER A 397 -8.65 -10.27 33.66
CA SER A 397 -9.13 -8.89 33.70
C SER A 397 -8.55 -8.08 32.54
N GLY A 398 -9.25 -7.02 32.14
CA GLY A 398 -8.83 -6.17 31.02
C GLY A 398 -8.87 -6.90 29.67
N SER A 399 -8.00 -6.44 28.76
CA SER A 399 -7.88 -6.96 27.39
C SER A 399 -6.41 -6.97 26.97
N ASN A 400 -6.00 -7.99 26.20
CA ASN A 400 -4.64 -8.12 25.72
C ASN A 400 -4.38 -7.17 24.56
N GLN A 401 -3.28 -6.43 24.67
CA GLN A 401 -2.73 -5.57 23.62
C GLN A 401 -1.59 -6.29 22.89
N GLU A 402 -1.16 -5.74 21.76
CA GLU A 402 -0.10 -6.28 20.92
C GLU A 402 1.23 -6.47 21.68
N ILE A 403 1.47 -5.60 22.67
CA ILE A 403 2.66 -5.60 23.53
C ILE A 403 2.62 -6.62 24.66
N CYS A 404 1.47 -7.24 24.93
CA CYS A 404 1.34 -8.24 25.99
C CYS A 404 2.20 -9.47 25.68
N LEU A 405 2.74 -10.09 26.73
CA LEU A 405 3.52 -11.31 26.62
C LEU A 405 2.64 -12.47 26.16
N LEU A 406 3.23 -13.37 25.38
CA LEU A 406 2.61 -14.62 25.00
C LEU A 406 2.66 -15.60 26.17
N ASN A 407 1.53 -16.21 26.49
CA ASN A 407 1.39 -17.19 27.57
C ASN A 407 0.42 -18.31 27.17
N PRO A 408 0.69 -19.04 26.07
CA PRO A 408 -0.21 -20.07 25.57
C PRO A 408 -0.35 -21.22 26.59
N LEU A 409 -1.59 -21.64 26.86
CA LEU A 409 -1.90 -22.66 27.86
C LEU A 409 -2.27 -24.03 27.27
N ASN A 410 -2.32 -24.14 25.93
CA ASN A 410 -2.63 -25.36 25.22
C ASN A 410 -1.61 -25.65 24.08
N PRO A 411 -1.45 -26.93 23.66
CA PRO A 411 -0.43 -27.28 22.67
C PRO A 411 -0.60 -26.59 21.31
N TYR A 412 -1.85 -26.38 20.87
CA TYR A 412 -2.15 -25.63 19.65
C TYR A 412 -1.61 -24.20 19.73
N ALA A 413 -2.06 -23.41 20.72
CA ALA A 413 -1.64 -22.02 20.92
C ALA A 413 -0.12 -21.91 21.11
N ALA A 414 0.52 -22.89 21.76
CA ALA A 414 1.97 -22.92 21.92
C ALA A 414 2.71 -23.03 20.58
N THR A 415 2.20 -23.85 19.65
CA THR A 415 2.80 -23.95 18.30
C THR A 415 2.61 -22.68 17.48
N ILE A 416 1.49 -21.96 17.64
CA ILE A 416 1.27 -20.67 16.96
C ILE A 416 2.20 -19.60 17.53
N ALA A 417 2.34 -19.52 18.85
CA ALA A 417 3.28 -18.60 19.50
C ALA A 417 4.74 -18.88 19.05
N ALA A 418 5.12 -20.15 18.90
CA ALA A 418 6.43 -20.52 18.37
C ALA A 418 6.62 -20.07 16.92
N ALA A 419 5.59 -20.22 16.06
CA ALA A 419 5.61 -19.71 14.69
C ALA A 419 5.76 -18.18 14.65
N GLU A 420 5.06 -17.43 15.52
CA GLU A 420 5.23 -15.97 15.62
C GLU A 420 6.67 -15.57 15.96
N PHE A 421 7.31 -16.27 16.90
CA PHE A 421 8.71 -16.01 17.25
C PHE A 421 9.65 -16.26 16.07
N LEU A 422 9.39 -17.29 15.26
CA LEU A 422 10.15 -17.51 14.02
C LEU A 422 9.93 -16.37 13.02
N VAL A 423 8.69 -15.97 12.75
CA VAL A 423 8.39 -14.86 11.83
C VAL A 423 9.11 -13.58 12.26
N LYS A 424 9.03 -13.23 13.54
CA LYS A 424 9.72 -12.08 14.11
C LYS A 424 11.24 -12.21 13.96
N SER A 425 11.81 -13.35 14.33
CA SER A 425 13.25 -13.60 14.21
C SER A 425 13.73 -13.44 12.77
N TYR A 426 12.97 -13.93 11.79
CA TYR A 426 13.32 -13.80 10.38
C TYR A 426 13.23 -12.35 9.89
N GLY A 427 12.23 -11.60 10.36
CA GLY A 427 12.12 -10.18 10.08
C GLY A 427 13.25 -9.34 10.63
N GLU A 428 13.79 -9.70 11.80
CA GLU A 428 14.93 -9.01 12.39
C GLU A 428 16.27 -9.47 11.78
N SER A 429 16.50 -10.77 11.67
CA SER A 429 17.76 -11.33 11.19
C SER A 429 17.97 -11.19 9.68
N PHE A 430 16.89 -11.26 8.90
CA PHE A 430 16.96 -11.31 7.42
C PHE A 430 16.20 -10.17 6.74
N LYS A 431 15.77 -9.14 7.49
CA LYS A 431 15.06 -7.95 6.99
C LYS A 431 13.75 -8.27 6.24
N LEU A 432 13.17 -9.45 6.48
CA LEU A 432 11.87 -9.82 5.93
C LEU A 432 10.81 -8.81 6.40
N GLN A 433 10.07 -8.26 5.45
CA GLN A 433 8.95 -7.38 5.75
C GLN A 433 7.75 -8.24 6.15
N TYR A 434 7.33 -8.18 7.41
CA TYR A 434 6.24 -9.02 7.91
C TYR A 434 5.16 -8.23 8.66
N CYS A 435 3.97 -8.79 8.76
CA CYS A 435 2.94 -8.39 9.72
C CYS A 435 2.40 -9.65 10.40
N ILE A 436 2.15 -9.60 11.71
CA ILE A 436 1.45 -10.66 12.42
C ILE A 436 0.05 -10.15 12.74
N ILE A 437 -0.98 -10.92 12.39
CA ILE A 437 -2.37 -10.57 12.66
C ILE A 437 -2.93 -11.59 13.65
N ARG A 438 -3.28 -11.14 14.86
CA ARG A 438 -3.89 -11.99 15.90
C ARG A 438 -5.39 -11.81 15.86
N LEU A 439 -6.10 -12.86 15.47
CA LEU A 439 -7.56 -12.85 15.34
C LEU A 439 -8.20 -13.35 16.63
N CYS A 440 -9.34 -12.76 17.03
CA CYS A 440 -10.25 -13.43 17.96
C CYS A 440 -11.07 -14.52 17.25
N ASN A 441 -12.13 -15.03 17.88
CA ASN A 441 -12.92 -16.12 17.29
C ASN A 441 -13.67 -15.61 16.05
N VAL A 442 -13.28 -16.13 14.89
CA VAL A 442 -13.92 -15.79 13.62
C VAL A 442 -15.10 -16.73 13.36
N TYR A 443 -16.20 -16.20 12.83
CA TYR A 443 -17.36 -16.99 12.44
C TYR A 443 -17.99 -16.49 11.14
N GLY A 444 -18.72 -17.36 10.44
CA GLY A 444 -19.34 -17.02 9.16
C GLY A 444 -19.57 -18.21 8.23
N PRO A 445 -19.98 -17.94 6.98
CA PRO A 445 -20.13 -18.92 5.91
C PRO A 445 -18.90 -19.80 5.70
N ARG A 446 -19.08 -21.10 5.37
CA ARG A 446 -17.99 -22.07 5.17
C ARG A 446 -17.15 -22.36 6.42
N GLN A 447 -17.62 -22.04 7.61
CA GLN A 447 -16.99 -22.54 8.84
C GLN A 447 -17.34 -24.03 9.02
N HIS A 448 -16.35 -24.84 9.41
CA HIS A 448 -16.54 -26.28 9.62
C HIS A 448 -17.52 -26.57 10.77
N PHE A 449 -18.34 -27.62 10.64
CA PHE A 449 -19.43 -27.96 11.58
C PHE A 449 -18.97 -28.36 12.98
N GLU A 450 -17.67 -28.54 13.22
CA GLU A 450 -17.08 -28.79 14.54
C GLU A 450 -17.03 -27.53 15.43
N LYS A 451 -17.16 -26.34 14.83
CA LYS A 451 -17.07 -25.06 15.55
C LYS A 451 -18.42 -24.71 16.16
N VAL A 452 -18.40 -24.03 17.31
CA VAL A 452 -19.57 -23.84 18.19
C VAL A 452 -20.82 -23.30 17.47
N ILE A 453 -20.69 -22.24 16.67
CA ILE A 453 -21.82 -21.61 15.96
C ILE A 453 -22.44 -22.57 14.93
N PRO A 454 -21.71 -23.09 13.93
CA PRO A 454 -22.29 -24.02 12.96
C PRO A 454 -22.77 -25.33 13.60
N THR A 455 -22.08 -25.86 14.63
CA THR A 455 -22.59 -27.03 15.38
C THR A 455 -23.96 -26.75 15.98
N PHE A 456 -24.11 -25.63 16.68
CA PHE A 456 -25.36 -25.29 17.38
C PHE A 456 -26.50 -25.06 16.40
N ILE A 457 -26.27 -24.29 15.33
CA ILE A 457 -27.26 -24.06 14.28
C ILE A 457 -27.71 -25.39 13.69
N ASN A 458 -26.77 -26.24 13.25
CA ASN A 458 -27.11 -27.51 12.62
C ASN A 458 -27.86 -28.46 13.57
N THR A 459 -27.41 -28.57 14.83
CA THR A 459 -28.04 -29.43 15.84
C THR A 459 -29.49 -28.99 16.11
N LEU A 460 -29.72 -27.69 16.26
CA LEU A 460 -31.06 -27.14 16.53
C LEU A 460 -31.99 -27.27 15.31
N LEU A 461 -31.48 -27.06 14.09
CA LEU A 461 -32.24 -27.28 12.86
C LEU A 461 -32.70 -28.73 12.69
N HIS A 462 -31.91 -29.70 13.17
CA HIS A 462 -32.29 -31.12 13.20
C HIS A 462 -33.20 -31.49 14.40
N GLY A 463 -33.56 -30.52 15.23
CA GLY A 463 -34.40 -30.74 16.41
C GLY A 463 -33.68 -31.46 17.56
N GLU A 464 -32.35 -31.59 17.48
CA GLU A 464 -31.51 -32.22 18.49
C GLU A 464 -31.13 -31.21 19.60
N LYS A 465 -30.54 -31.72 20.69
CA LYS A 465 -30.06 -30.91 21.81
C LYS A 465 -28.58 -30.58 21.67
N ILE A 466 -28.22 -29.31 21.86
CA ILE A 466 -26.84 -28.82 21.83
C ILE A 466 -26.07 -29.27 23.06
N LYS A 467 -24.81 -29.66 22.87
CA LYS A 467 -23.91 -30.08 23.95
C LYS A 467 -23.04 -28.92 24.41
N ILE A 468 -23.07 -28.59 25.70
CA ILE A 468 -22.26 -27.52 26.29
C ILE A 468 -21.26 -28.11 27.29
N HIS A 469 -19.97 -27.80 27.12
CA HIS A 469 -18.92 -28.25 28.02
C HIS A 469 -18.86 -27.41 29.30
N GLY A 470 -18.90 -28.08 30.45
CA GLY A 470 -18.87 -27.42 31.75
C GLY A 470 -20.16 -26.64 32.02
N ASP A 471 -20.04 -25.40 32.50
CA ASP A 471 -21.19 -24.54 32.81
C ASP A 471 -21.56 -23.57 31.66
N GLY A 472 -20.83 -23.61 30.55
CA GLY A 472 -21.05 -22.74 29.39
C GLY A 472 -20.64 -21.27 29.58
N LYS A 473 -20.00 -20.93 30.71
CA LYS A 473 -19.62 -19.53 31.04
C LYS A 473 -18.28 -19.10 30.43
N GLN A 474 -17.74 -19.87 29.49
CA GLN A 474 -16.49 -19.54 28.81
C GLN A 474 -16.74 -18.31 27.93
N ILE A 475 -16.03 -17.21 28.17
CA ILE A 475 -16.21 -15.93 27.47
C ILE A 475 -15.20 -15.82 26.32
N ARG A 476 -15.69 -15.39 25.16
CA ARG A 476 -14.89 -15.18 23.95
C ARG A 476 -15.37 -13.93 23.19
N HIS A 477 -14.48 -13.37 22.38
CA HIS A 477 -14.82 -12.36 21.37
C HIS A 477 -15.13 -13.04 20.04
N PHE A 478 -16.23 -12.64 19.39
CA PHE A 478 -16.64 -13.14 18.08
C PHE A 478 -16.66 -12.04 17.02
N ILE A 479 -15.95 -12.24 15.93
CA ILE A 479 -15.92 -11.32 14.79
C ILE A 479 -16.36 -12.03 13.52
N TYR A 480 -17.14 -11.33 12.69
CA TYR A 480 -17.63 -11.87 11.44
C TYR A 480 -16.50 -11.93 10.40
N VAL A 481 -16.48 -12.99 9.58
CA VAL A 481 -15.36 -13.28 8.67
C VAL A 481 -15.09 -12.18 7.65
N ASP A 482 -16.11 -11.49 7.15
CA ASP A 482 -15.91 -10.41 6.16
C ASP A 482 -15.16 -9.21 6.78
N ASP A 483 -15.43 -8.87 8.04
CA ASP A 483 -14.69 -7.81 8.76
C ASP A 483 -13.22 -8.19 8.94
N VAL A 484 -12.94 -9.48 9.16
CA VAL A 484 -11.57 -10.00 9.21
C VAL A 484 -10.89 -9.90 7.85
N ILE A 485 -11.58 -10.22 6.76
CA ILE A 485 -11.01 -10.10 5.41
C ILE A 485 -10.69 -8.65 5.08
N HIS A 486 -11.58 -7.71 5.39
CA HIS A 486 -11.31 -6.28 5.23
C HIS A 486 -10.13 -5.81 6.09
N ALA A 487 -9.95 -6.36 7.29
CA ALA A 487 -8.79 -6.06 8.14
C ALA A 487 -7.49 -6.53 7.46
N ILE A 488 -7.46 -7.78 7.01
CA ILE A 488 -6.29 -8.37 6.34
C ILE A 488 -5.97 -7.60 5.06
N GLU A 489 -6.97 -7.22 4.27
CA GLU A 489 -6.81 -6.41 3.06
C GLU A 489 -6.17 -5.05 3.36
N ILE A 490 -6.70 -4.32 4.33
CA ILE A 490 -6.16 -3.01 4.72
C ILE A 490 -4.73 -3.14 5.24
N ILE A 491 -4.42 -4.17 6.03
CA ILE A 491 -3.07 -4.42 6.54
C ILE A 491 -2.12 -4.81 5.41
N LEU A 492 -2.56 -5.64 4.46
CA LEU A 492 -1.76 -6.03 3.29
C LEU A 492 -1.41 -4.83 2.42
N ASN A 493 -2.38 -3.93 2.19
CA ASN A 493 -2.18 -2.77 1.33
C ASN A 493 -1.49 -1.59 2.03
N LYS A 494 -1.83 -1.29 3.28
CA LYS A 494 -1.44 -0.05 3.99
C LYS A 494 -0.74 -0.30 5.33
N GLY A 495 -0.80 -1.51 5.85
CA GLY A 495 -0.19 -1.87 7.13
C GLY A 495 1.33 -1.68 7.13
N LYS A 496 1.82 -1.06 8.21
CA LYS A 496 3.24 -0.93 8.51
C LYS A 496 3.81 -2.31 8.83
N THR A 497 4.98 -2.60 8.27
CA THR A 497 5.68 -3.86 8.49
C THR A 497 6.37 -3.89 9.85
N LYS A 498 6.77 -5.09 10.28
CA LYS A 498 7.30 -5.41 11.61
C LYS A 498 6.34 -5.03 12.74
N MET A 499 5.04 -5.08 12.46
CA MET A 499 3.99 -4.79 13.41
C MET A 499 3.10 -6.01 13.64
N ILE A 500 2.49 -6.01 14.83
CA ILE A 500 1.44 -6.93 15.22
C ILE A 500 0.13 -6.16 15.17
N TYR A 501 -0.94 -6.80 14.71
CA TYR A 501 -2.28 -6.23 14.61
C TYR A 501 -3.27 -7.15 15.31
N ASN A 502 -3.86 -6.70 16.42
CA ASN A 502 -4.95 -7.39 17.06
C ASN A 502 -6.29 -7.06 16.37
N ILE A 503 -6.99 -8.06 15.88
CA ILE A 503 -8.32 -7.93 15.28
C ILE A 503 -9.33 -8.57 16.23
N GLY A 504 -9.80 -7.76 17.18
CA GLY A 504 -10.84 -8.12 18.13
C GLY A 504 -12.20 -7.49 17.79
N THR A 505 -13.16 -7.70 18.68
CA THR A 505 -14.46 -6.99 18.75
C THR A 505 -14.64 -6.47 20.19
N LYS A 506 -15.66 -5.66 20.43
CA LYS A 506 -16.09 -5.27 21.79
C LYS A 506 -17.04 -6.30 22.42
N ASN A 507 -17.57 -7.23 21.64
CA ASN A 507 -18.63 -8.13 22.09
C ASN A 507 -18.02 -9.35 22.81
N GLU A 508 -18.11 -9.36 24.14
CA GLU A 508 -17.85 -10.53 24.98
C GLU A 508 -19.12 -11.38 25.06
N LEU A 509 -19.03 -12.61 24.54
CA LEU A 509 -20.12 -13.56 24.56
C LEU A 509 -19.66 -14.84 25.25
N ASN A 510 -20.49 -15.35 26.15
CA ASN A 510 -20.34 -16.71 26.64
C ASN A 510 -21.07 -17.72 25.74
N VAL A 511 -20.82 -19.01 25.94
CA VAL A 511 -21.41 -20.07 25.10
C VAL A 511 -22.94 -20.13 25.23
N LEU A 512 -23.48 -19.80 26.40
CA LEU A 512 -24.93 -19.74 26.62
C LEU A 512 -25.56 -18.55 25.87
N ASP A 513 -24.89 -17.40 25.82
CA ASP A 513 -25.35 -16.25 25.05
C ASP A 513 -25.50 -16.63 23.57
N ILE A 514 -24.49 -17.29 23.00
CA ILE A 514 -24.51 -17.78 21.62
C ILE A 514 -25.70 -18.72 21.38
N ALA A 515 -25.90 -19.70 22.27
CA ALA A 515 -27.01 -20.64 22.16
C ALA A 515 -28.37 -19.92 22.19
N LYS A 516 -28.52 -18.92 23.06
CA LYS A 516 -29.72 -18.09 23.14
C LYS A 516 -29.96 -17.30 21.86
N TYR A 517 -28.94 -16.60 21.35
CA TYR A 517 -29.05 -15.84 20.10
C TYR A 517 -29.46 -16.72 18.92
N ILE A 518 -28.88 -17.93 18.80
CA ILE A 518 -29.23 -18.88 17.74
C ILE A 518 -30.69 -19.33 17.89
N LEU A 519 -31.13 -19.67 19.10
CA LEU A 519 -32.50 -20.11 19.35
C LEU A 519 -33.54 -19.03 18.97
N GLU A 520 -33.25 -17.78 19.32
CA GLU A 520 -34.07 -16.61 18.98
C GLU A 520 -34.11 -16.38 17.46
N LYS A 521 -32.94 -16.41 16.78
CA LYS A 521 -32.86 -16.20 15.32
C LYS A 521 -33.51 -17.33 14.52
N LEU A 522 -33.45 -18.57 14.99
CA LEU A 522 -34.15 -19.71 14.38
C LEU A 522 -35.66 -19.71 14.68
N GLN A 523 -36.15 -18.79 15.53
CA GLN A 523 -37.56 -18.69 15.94
C GLN A 523 -38.12 -20.00 16.49
N LEU A 524 -37.27 -20.76 17.19
CA LEU A 524 -37.66 -22.00 17.84
C LEU A 524 -38.34 -21.65 19.17
N ASN A 525 -39.65 -21.86 19.27
CA ASN A 525 -40.46 -21.66 20.49
C ASN A 525 -40.12 -22.69 21.59
N LYS A 526 -38.87 -22.71 22.05
CA LYS A 526 -38.34 -23.59 23.11
C LYS A 526 -37.60 -22.75 24.13
N ASN A 527 -37.52 -23.22 25.38
CA ASN A 527 -36.63 -22.59 26.34
C ASN A 527 -35.20 -23.10 26.16
N LEU A 528 -34.23 -22.29 26.56
CA LEU A 528 -32.82 -22.63 26.46
C LEU A 528 -32.48 -23.93 27.22
N ASP A 529 -33.07 -24.14 28.40
CA ASP A 529 -32.88 -25.34 29.21
C ASP A 529 -33.43 -26.62 28.56
N ASP A 530 -34.42 -26.48 27.66
CA ASP A 530 -35.01 -27.63 26.97
C ASP A 530 -34.10 -28.17 25.87
N VAL A 531 -33.23 -27.33 25.32
CA VAL A 531 -32.38 -27.62 24.15
C VAL A 531 -30.92 -27.89 24.50
N ILE A 532 -30.50 -27.75 25.77
CA ILE A 532 -29.11 -27.96 26.21
C ILE A 532 -28.93 -29.32 26.88
N ILE A 533 -27.77 -29.94 26.63
CA ILE A 533 -27.20 -31.02 27.43
C ILE A 533 -25.82 -30.58 27.91
N TYR A 534 -25.62 -30.53 29.23
CA TYR A 534 -24.30 -30.28 29.80
C TYR A 534 -23.44 -31.54 29.74
N VAL A 535 -22.22 -31.39 29.23
CA VAL A 535 -21.21 -32.45 29.15
C VAL A 535 -19.96 -32.05 29.94
N LYS A 536 -19.09 -33.04 30.20
CA LYS A 536 -17.87 -32.82 30.99
C LYS A 536 -17.05 -31.63 30.42
N PRO A 537 -16.48 -30.77 31.28
CA PRO A 537 -15.59 -29.70 30.85
C PRO A 537 -14.44 -30.25 30.00
N ARG A 538 -14.00 -29.47 29.00
CA ARG A 538 -12.77 -29.78 28.28
C ARG A 538 -11.58 -29.60 29.22
N SER A 539 -10.62 -30.51 29.12
CA SER A 539 -9.34 -30.39 29.82
C SER A 539 -8.65 -29.10 29.38
N PHE A 540 -8.14 -28.31 30.32
CA PHE A 540 -7.41 -27.07 30.07
C PHE A 540 -8.20 -25.98 29.32
N SER A 541 -9.53 -25.97 29.43
CA SER A 541 -10.36 -24.89 28.88
C SER A 541 -10.21 -23.59 29.69
N GLU A 542 -9.69 -22.56 29.05
CA GLU A 542 -9.54 -21.22 29.60
C GLU A 542 -10.90 -20.52 29.72
N LYS A 543 -11.12 -19.81 30.83
CA LYS A 543 -12.44 -19.22 31.11
C LYS A 543 -12.72 -18.01 30.24
N ARG A 544 -11.71 -17.19 29.94
CA ARG A 544 -11.89 -15.94 29.18
C ARG A 544 -10.68 -15.64 28.30
N TYR A 545 -10.96 -15.33 27.03
CA TYR A 545 -10.02 -14.63 26.15
C TYR A 545 -10.60 -13.27 25.81
N CYS A 546 -9.77 -12.24 25.93
CA CYS A 546 -10.17 -10.88 25.58
C CYS A 546 -8.98 -10.16 24.95
N THR A 547 -9.15 -9.76 23.70
CA THR A 547 -8.14 -9.06 22.91
C THR A 547 -8.69 -7.73 22.43
N THR A 548 -7.83 -6.71 22.43
CA THR A 548 -8.20 -5.37 21.97
C THR A 548 -8.44 -5.32 20.46
N ILE A 549 -9.22 -4.33 20.03
CA ILE A 549 -9.18 -3.88 18.64
C ILE A 549 -7.97 -2.96 18.48
N SER A 550 -7.01 -3.35 17.64
CA SER A 550 -5.77 -2.61 17.41
C SER A 550 -6.01 -1.13 17.13
N GLY A 551 -5.30 -0.24 17.83
CA GLY A 551 -5.25 1.17 17.46
C GLY A 551 -4.63 1.39 16.08
N LEU A 552 -3.68 0.51 15.70
CA LEU A 552 -2.99 0.57 14.42
C LEU A 552 -3.94 0.27 13.26
N VAL A 553 -4.76 -0.78 13.36
CA VAL A 553 -5.71 -1.11 12.27
C VAL A 553 -6.77 -0.02 12.12
N LYS A 554 -7.23 0.57 13.22
CA LYS A 554 -8.15 1.72 13.20
C LYS A 554 -7.56 2.95 12.52
N SER A 555 -6.28 3.25 12.76
CA SER A 555 -5.60 4.37 12.08
C SER A 555 -5.47 4.19 10.57
N LEU A 556 -5.58 2.95 10.06
CA LEU A 556 -5.61 2.66 8.63
C LEU A 556 -7.02 2.81 8.02
N GLY A 557 -8.02 3.17 8.83
CA GLY A 557 -9.41 3.35 8.41
C GLY A 557 -10.29 2.10 8.60
N TRP A 558 -9.78 1.03 9.23
CA TRP A 558 -10.59 -0.15 9.50
C TRP A 558 -11.53 0.07 10.68
N LYS A 559 -12.76 -0.44 10.55
CA LYS A 559 -13.76 -0.54 11.61
C LYS A 559 -14.53 -1.84 11.42
N GLU A 560 -15.01 -2.41 12.51
CA GLU A 560 -15.98 -3.50 12.49
C GLU A 560 -17.31 -2.96 11.93
N GLU A 561 -17.81 -3.54 10.84
CA GLU A 561 -19.03 -3.09 10.17
C GLU A 561 -20.22 -4.00 10.47
N ILE A 562 -20.00 -5.30 10.68
CA ILE A 562 -21.05 -6.29 10.85
C ILE A 562 -21.19 -6.62 12.33
N SER A 563 -22.34 -6.29 12.91
CA SER A 563 -22.63 -6.64 14.30
C SER A 563 -22.76 -8.16 14.46
N PHE A 564 -22.60 -8.66 15.70
CA PHE A 564 -22.78 -10.10 15.97
C PHE A 564 -24.14 -10.61 15.49
N ASP A 565 -25.20 -9.85 15.73
CA ASP A 565 -26.56 -10.20 15.33
C ASP A 565 -26.73 -10.31 13.80
N GLN A 566 -26.19 -9.35 13.06
CA GLN A 566 -26.22 -9.34 11.59
C GLN A 566 -25.37 -10.46 10.99
N GLY A 567 -24.17 -10.69 11.53
CA GLY A 567 -23.30 -11.76 11.06
C GLY A 567 -23.89 -13.14 11.36
N LEU A 568 -24.55 -13.30 12.51
CA LEU A 568 -25.23 -14.54 12.86
C LEU A 568 -26.39 -14.85 11.91
N GLU A 569 -27.18 -13.84 11.56
CA GLU A 569 -28.27 -13.96 10.59
C GLU A 569 -27.76 -14.41 9.21
N LYS A 570 -26.71 -13.76 8.70
CA LYS A 570 -26.03 -14.17 7.45
C LYS A 570 -25.48 -15.61 7.52
N THR A 571 -24.96 -16.00 8.68
CA THR A 571 -24.41 -17.35 8.88
C THR A 571 -25.52 -18.41 8.87
N ILE A 572 -26.65 -18.13 9.52
CA ILE A 572 -27.83 -19.00 9.53
C ILE A 572 -28.40 -19.14 8.11
N GLU A 573 -28.60 -18.01 7.42
CA GLU A 573 -29.09 -17.99 6.05
C GLU A 573 -28.20 -18.85 5.13
N TRP A 574 -26.88 -18.66 5.23
CA TRP A 574 -25.94 -19.44 4.43
C TRP A 574 -26.02 -20.94 4.72
N LEU A 575 -26.13 -21.35 5.99
CA LEU A 575 -26.26 -22.76 6.36
C LEU A 575 -27.59 -23.36 5.88
N GLN A 576 -28.68 -22.60 5.93
CA GLN A 576 -29.99 -23.03 5.42
C GLN A 576 -29.99 -23.21 3.89
N LEU A 577 -29.27 -22.36 3.17
CA LEU A 577 -29.09 -22.47 1.71
C LEU A 577 -28.11 -23.59 1.33
N ASN A 578 -27.25 -24.02 2.26
CA ASN A 578 -26.20 -25.01 2.02
C ASN A 578 -26.20 -26.14 3.08
N PRO A 579 -27.32 -26.87 3.26
CA PRO A 579 -27.47 -27.84 4.36
C PRO A 579 -26.49 -29.03 4.26
N ASP A 580 -26.15 -29.41 3.02
CA ASP A 580 -25.26 -30.54 2.70
C ASP A 580 -23.82 -30.11 2.41
N TYR A 581 -23.41 -28.91 2.83
CA TYR A 581 -22.10 -28.38 2.45
C TYR A 581 -20.93 -29.24 2.95
N TRP A 582 -21.07 -29.78 4.15
CA TRP A 582 -20.06 -30.59 4.82
C TRP A 582 -20.40 -32.08 4.88
N THR A 583 -21.53 -32.51 4.31
CA THR A 583 -21.83 -33.93 4.16
C THR A 583 -20.91 -34.50 3.08
N LYS A 584 -20.35 -35.69 3.35
CA LYS A 584 -19.38 -36.38 2.47
C LYS A 584 -20.07 -37.06 1.32
#